data_AF-A0A537MCG2-F1
#
_entry.id   AF-A0A537MCG2-F1
#
_cell.length_a   1.000
_cell.length_b   1.000
_cell.length_c   1.000
_cell.angle_alpha   90.00
_cell.angle_beta   90.00
_cell.angle_gamma   90.00
#
_symmetry.space_group_name_H-M   'P 1'
#
loop_
_entity.id
_entity.type
_entity.pdbx_description
1 polymer ?
#
loop_
_entity_poly.entity_id
_entity_poly.type
_entity_poly.pdbx_seq_one_letter_code
_entity_poly.pdbx_strand_id
1 'polypeptide(L)'
;MKQAISQVVQYAEEHPVTIDEVLDMYNGQEVPVGESEQHVCFIPMDYRAVFSIEDQAKFHVRHLSISVSTPGKLPSPEAVMMLLPLFGFKNSLQDCMVRLEDFAEGHQAINVWEKI
;
A
#
# COMPACT_ATOMS: atom_id res chain seq x y z
N MET A 1 -14.37 8.54 1.62
CA MET A 1 -12.96 8.51 2.07
C MET A 1 -12.78 7.61 3.28
N LYS A 2 -13.16 8.01 4.51
CA LYS A 2 -12.94 7.18 5.72
C LYS A 2 -13.55 5.77 5.64
N GLN A 3 -14.74 5.63 5.05
CA GLN A 3 -15.39 4.32 4.89
C GLN A 3 -14.61 3.40 3.95
N ALA A 4 -14.16 3.89 2.79
CA ALA A 4 -13.38 3.10 1.83
C ALA A 4 -12.04 2.64 2.42
N ILE A 5 -11.34 3.53 3.12
CA ILE A 5 -10.10 3.18 3.84
C ILE A 5 -10.38 2.13 4.92
N SER A 6 -11.44 2.31 5.71
CA SER A 6 -11.81 1.35 6.75
C SER A 6 -12.14 -0.04 6.17
N GLN A 7 -12.75 -0.11 4.98
CA GLN A 7 -13.08 -1.36 4.32
C GLN A 7 -11.83 -2.12 3.88
N VAL A 8 -10.88 -1.44 3.22
CA VAL A 8 -9.63 -2.10 2.79
C VAL A 8 -8.75 -2.48 3.97
N VAL A 9 -8.72 -1.67 5.04
CA VAL A 9 -7.98 -2.00 6.27
C VAL A 9 -8.56 -3.23 6.93
N GLN A 10 -9.89 -3.26 7.13
CA GLN A 10 -10.56 -4.42 7.72
C GLN A 10 -10.31 -5.68 6.87
N TYR A 11 -10.46 -5.58 5.55
CA TYR A 11 -10.24 -6.72 4.67
C TYR A 11 -8.81 -7.25 4.78
N ALA A 12 -7.81 -6.38 4.75
CA ALA A 12 -6.41 -6.77 4.85
C ALA A 12 -6.05 -7.39 6.23
N GLU A 13 -6.68 -6.93 7.32
CA GLU A 13 -6.51 -7.53 8.65
C GLU A 13 -7.13 -8.93 8.74
N GLU A 14 -8.25 -9.16 8.06
CA GLU A 14 -8.93 -10.47 8.00
C GLU A 14 -8.26 -11.43 7.01
N HIS A 15 -7.52 -10.90 6.02
CA HIS A 15 -6.90 -11.65 4.93
C HIS A 15 -5.43 -11.23 4.75
N PRO A 16 -4.54 -11.54 5.72
CA PRO A 16 -3.12 -11.27 5.58
C PRO A 16 -2.53 -12.08 4.42
N VAL A 17 -1.70 -11.42 3.62
CA VAL A 17 -0.96 -12.02 2.52
C VAL A 17 0.23 -12.78 3.10
N THR A 18 0.31 -14.07 2.80
CA THR A 18 1.38 -14.94 3.26
C THR A 18 2.69 -14.69 2.52
N ILE A 19 3.82 -15.15 3.08
CA ILE A 19 5.13 -15.04 2.42
C ILE A 19 5.14 -15.74 1.06
N ASP A 20 4.46 -16.88 0.94
CA ASP A 20 4.41 -17.65 -0.30
C ASP A 20 3.66 -16.85 -1.38
N GLU A 21 2.53 -16.24 -1.05
CA GLU A 21 1.78 -15.35 -1.95
C GLU A 21 2.60 -14.11 -2.33
N VAL A 22 3.33 -13.50 -1.38
CA VAL A 22 4.25 -12.37 -1.69
C VAL A 22 5.31 -12.79 -2.70
N LEU A 23 5.90 -13.98 -2.54
CA LEU A 23 6.92 -14.50 -3.46
C LEU A 23 6.32 -14.86 -4.82
N ASP A 24 5.14 -15.47 -4.84
CA ASP A 24 4.43 -15.82 -6.07
C ASP A 24 4.04 -14.57 -6.86
N MET A 25 3.54 -13.51 -6.20
CA MET A 25 3.30 -12.21 -6.83
C MET A 25 4.58 -11.58 -7.38
N TYR A 26 5.67 -11.61 -6.61
CA TYR A 26 6.98 -11.09 -7.05
C TYR A 26 7.52 -11.84 -8.28
N ASN A 27 7.28 -13.15 -8.35
CA ASN A 27 7.68 -13.99 -9.49
C ASN A 27 6.67 -13.97 -10.65
N GLY A 28 5.57 -13.23 -10.53
CA GLY A 28 4.51 -13.15 -11.55
C GLY A 28 3.67 -14.44 -11.69
N GLN A 29 3.66 -15.28 -10.66
CA GLN A 29 2.88 -16.51 -10.57
C GLN A 29 1.47 -16.25 -10.01
N GLU A 30 1.31 -15.14 -9.27
CA GLU A 30 0.03 -14.64 -8.77
C GLU A 30 -0.18 -13.17 -9.16
N VAL A 31 -1.44 -12.75 -9.14
CA VAL A 31 -1.84 -11.37 -9.45
C VAL A 31 -1.44 -10.46 -8.27
N PRO A 32 -0.81 -9.30 -8.51
CA PRO A 32 -0.46 -8.38 -7.45
C PRO A 32 -1.67 -7.90 -6.63
N VAL A 33 -1.47 -7.65 -5.34
CA VAL A 33 -2.48 -7.04 -4.43
C VAL A 33 -3.13 -5.81 -5.06
N GLY A 34 -2.35 -5.02 -5.81
CA GLY A 34 -2.83 -3.84 -6.53
C GLY A 34 -3.95 -4.11 -7.54
N GLU A 35 -4.15 -5.31 -8.05
CA GLU A 35 -5.22 -5.61 -9.00
C GLU A 35 -6.49 -6.17 -8.31
N SER A 36 -6.45 -6.36 -6.99
CA SER A 36 -7.58 -6.82 -6.19
C SER A 36 -8.38 -5.64 -5.64
N GLU A 37 -9.65 -5.50 -6.05
CA GLU A 37 -10.51 -4.38 -5.64
C GLU A 37 -10.67 -4.26 -4.11
N GLN A 38 -10.55 -5.38 -3.38
CA GLN A 38 -10.67 -5.43 -1.92
C GLN A 38 -9.48 -4.78 -1.18
N HIS A 39 -8.33 -4.66 -1.85
CA HIS A 39 -7.14 -4.00 -1.31
C HIS A 39 -6.97 -2.57 -1.79
N VAL A 40 -7.80 -2.13 -2.75
CA VAL A 40 -7.64 -0.85 -3.42
C VAL A 40 -8.72 0.12 -2.95
N CYS A 41 -8.32 1.33 -2.59
CA CYS A 41 -9.28 2.42 -2.42
C CYS A 41 -8.81 3.70 -3.13
N PHE A 42 -9.80 4.46 -3.58
CA PHE A 42 -9.59 5.76 -4.21
C PHE A 42 -9.88 6.88 -3.20
N ILE A 43 -8.93 7.80 -3.09
CA ILE A 43 -8.96 8.94 -2.20
C ILE A 43 -9.10 10.20 -3.07
N PRO A 44 -9.88 11.23 -2.65
CA PRO A 44 -10.05 12.45 -3.44
C PRO A 44 -8.72 13.08 -3.86
N MET A 45 -8.72 13.86 -4.95
CA MET A 45 -7.51 14.40 -5.59
C MET A 45 -6.69 13.32 -6.30
N ASP A 46 -7.39 12.36 -6.91
CA ASP A 46 -6.84 11.30 -7.77
C ASP A 46 -5.77 10.43 -7.13
N TYR A 47 -5.83 10.27 -5.81
CA TYR A 47 -4.99 9.32 -5.09
C TYR A 47 -5.55 7.92 -5.19
N ARG A 48 -4.67 6.97 -5.48
CA ARG A 48 -4.95 5.55 -5.42
C ARG A 48 -4.08 4.93 -4.34
N ALA A 49 -4.72 4.25 -3.38
CA ALA A 49 -4.05 3.56 -2.30
C ALA A 49 -4.31 2.06 -2.38
N VAL A 50 -3.25 1.26 -2.30
CA VAL A 50 -3.30 -0.20 -2.16
C VAL A 50 -2.79 -0.55 -0.77
N PHE A 51 -3.55 -1.33 -0.02
CA PHE A 51 -3.19 -1.70 1.35
C PHE A 51 -3.24 -3.21 1.57
N SER A 52 -2.18 -3.73 2.18
CA SER A 52 -2.06 -5.13 2.59
C SER A 52 -1.44 -5.24 3.98
N ILE A 53 -1.78 -6.33 4.64
CA ILE A 53 -1.03 -6.86 5.76
C ILE A 53 -0.25 -8.06 5.21
N GLU A 54 1.07 -8.06 5.36
CA GLU A 54 1.92 -9.08 4.73
C GLU A 54 2.75 -9.80 5.79
N ASP A 55 2.78 -11.13 5.71
CA ASP A 55 3.75 -11.97 6.40
C ASP A 55 5.01 -12.03 5.55
N GLN A 56 5.97 -11.16 5.84
CA GLN A 56 7.31 -11.28 5.29
C GLN A 56 8.13 -12.21 6.20
N ALA A 57 9.10 -12.96 5.66
CA ALA A 57 9.77 -14.10 6.29
C ALA A 57 10.04 -14.03 7.82
N LYS A 58 10.35 -12.84 8.38
CA LYS A 58 10.56 -12.63 9.83
C LYS A 58 9.67 -11.56 10.44
N PHE A 59 8.86 -10.87 9.65
CA PHE A 59 8.14 -9.67 10.04
C PHE A 59 6.74 -9.66 9.46
N HIS A 60 5.76 -9.41 10.31
CA HIS A 60 4.43 -9.02 9.88
C HIS A 60 4.46 -7.51 9.61
N VAL A 61 3.98 -7.07 8.45
CA VAL A 61 4.09 -5.66 8.05
C VAL A 61 2.76 -5.10 7.57
N ARG A 62 2.52 -3.82 7.88
CA ARG A 62 1.57 -3.00 7.12
C ARG A 62 2.29 -2.53 5.88
N HIS A 63 1.72 -2.76 4.72
CA HIS A 63 2.21 -2.23 3.46
C HIS A 63 1.16 -1.32 2.83
N LEU A 64 1.57 -0.10 2.52
CA LEU A 64 0.74 0.88 1.84
C LEU A 64 1.47 1.40 0.59
N SER A 65 0.85 1.21 -0.56
CA SER A 65 1.28 1.80 -1.84
C SER A 65 0.38 2.97 -2.19
N ILE A 66 0.94 4.15 -2.44
CA ILE A 66 0.18 5.35 -2.80
C ILE A 66 0.71 5.93 -4.11
N SER A 67 -0.20 6.13 -5.06
CA SER A 67 0.08 6.73 -6.36
C SER A 67 -0.93 7.82 -6.71
N VAL A 68 -0.62 8.59 -7.76
CA VAL A 68 -1.52 9.57 -8.36
C VAL A 68 -1.75 9.24 -9.82
N SER A 69 -2.93 9.61 -10.34
CA SER A 69 -3.33 9.36 -11.73
C SER A 69 -2.49 10.09 -12.78
N THR A 70 -1.74 11.13 -12.38
CA THR A 70 -0.99 11.98 -13.31
C THR A 70 0.41 11.41 -13.55
N PRO A 71 0.81 11.11 -14.81
CA PRO A 71 2.15 10.63 -15.12
C PRO A 71 3.24 11.61 -14.68
N GLY A 72 4.36 11.08 -14.19
CA GLY A 72 5.52 11.84 -13.71
C GLY A 72 5.28 12.57 -12.39
N LYS A 73 4.19 12.27 -11.69
CA LYS A 73 3.86 12.82 -10.37
C LYS A 73 3.82 11.74 -9.31
N LEU A 74 4.12 12.16 -8.09
CA LEU A 74 4.04 11.36 -6.88
C LEU A 74 3.17 12.10 -5.85
N PRO A 75 2.55 11.39 -4.89
CA PRO A 75 1.99 12.01 -3.71
C PRO A 75 3.06 12.84 -2.98
N SER A 76 2.68 13.99 -2.42
CA SER A 76 3.60 14.75 -1.58
C SER A 76 3.88 13.97 -0.28
N PRO A 77 5.07 14.11 0.33
CA PRO A 77 5.36 13.48 1.62
C PRO A 77 4.34 13.83 2.71
N GLU A 78 3.84 15.07 2.71
CA GLU A 78 2.81 15.53 3.64
C GLU A 78 1.48 14.79 3.44
N ALA A 79 1.08 14.57 2.19
CA ALA A 79 -0.10 13.77 1.89
C ALA A 79 0.05 12.34 2.38
N VAL A 80 1.20 11.70 2.13
CA VAL A 80 1.50 10.34 2.64
C VAL A 80 1.43 10.30 4.17
N MET A 81 2.10 11.23 4.85
CA MET A 81 2.08 11.32 6.32
C MET A 81 0.68 11.50 6.90
N MET A 82 -0.20 12.25 6.23
CA MET A 82 -1.60 12.39 6.66
C MET A 82 -2.42 11.10 6.47
N LEU A 83 -2.05 10.27 5.49
CA LEU A 83 -2.77 9.03 5.18
C LEU A 83 -2.35 7.87 6.10
N LEU A 84 -1.08 7.77 6.49
CA LEU A 84 -0.56 6.65 7.28
C LEU A 84 -1.43 6.28 8.50
N PRO A 85 -1.86 7.22 9.38
CA PRO A 85 -2.66 6.86 10.55
C PRO A 85 -4.05 6.31 10.19
N LEU A 86 -4.58 6.65 9.01
CA LEU A 86 -5.87 6.14 8.53
C LEU A 86 -5.79 4.67 8.13
N PHE A 87 -4.59 4.21 7.73
CA PHE A 87 -4.29 2.80 7.41
C PHE A 87 -3.68 2.04 8.60
N GLY A 88 -3.76 2.60 9.81
CA GLY A 88 -3.37 1.91 11.03
C GLY A 88 -1.88 1.97 11.37
N PHE A 89 -1.06 2.64 10.56
CA PHE A 89 0.36 2.88 10.87
C PHE A 89 0.51 3.67 12.19
N LYS A 90 1.53 3.32 12.97
CA LYS A 90 1.82 3.91 14.29
C LYS A 90 3.06 4.80 14.28
N ASN A 91 4.00 4.49 13.39
CA ASN A 91 5.24 5.18 13.20
C ASN A 91 5.10 6.36 12.24
N SER A 92 6.03 7.30 12.35
CA SER A 92 6.13 8.40 11.39
C SER A 92 6.75 7.92 10.07
N LEU A 93 6.55 8.66 8.97
CA LEU A 93 7.08 8.27 7.66
C LEU A 93 8.60 8.06 7.67
N GLN A 94 9.35 8.86 8.45
CA GLN A 94 10.81 8.72 8.56
C GLN A 94 11.27 7.46 9.31
N ASP A 95 10.40 6.84 10.09
CA ASP A 95 10.69 5.61 10.83
C ASP A 95 10.24 4.35 10.07
N CYS A 96 9.54 4.53 8.94
CA CYS A 96 9.09 3.45 8.07
C CYS A 96 10.12 3.16 6.97
N MET A 97 10.07 1.95 6.41
CA MET A 97 10.77 1.66 5.16
C MET A 97 9.97 2.27 4.01
N VAL A 98 10.63 3.07 3.17
CA VAL A 98 9.99 3.75 2.03
C VAL A 98 10.72 3.42 0.73
N ARG A 99 9.97 3.08 -0.32
CA ARG A 99 10.51 2.88 -1.68
C ARG A 99 9.64 3.56 -2.71
N LEU A 100 10.28 4.02 -3.78
CA LEU A 100 9.59 4.39 -5.02
C LEU A 100 9.56 3.16 -5.92
N GLU A 101 8.44 2.94 -6.59
CA GLU A 101 8.25 1.83 -7.53
C GLU A 101 7.57 2.32 -8.80
N ASP A 102 8.12 1.95 -9.95
CA ASP A 102 7.49 2.12 -11.24
C ASP A 102 6.50 0.97 -11.46
N PHE A 103 5.22 1.28 -11.73
CA PHE A 103 4.19 0.25 -11.96
C PHE A 103 3.53 0.35 -13.34
N ALA A 104 3.71 1.47 -14.04
CA ALA A 104 3.33 1.63 -15.44
C ALA A 104 4.21 2.72 -16.08
N GLU A 105 4.17 2.84 -17.41
CA GLU A 105 4.97 3.84 -18.11
C GLU A 105 4.66 5.26 -17.61
N GLY A 106 5.66 5.90 -17.01
CA GLY A 106 5.53 7.23 -16.43
C GLY A 106 4.72 7.29 -15.13
N HIS A 107 4.35 6.16 -14.52
CA HIS A 107 3.63 6.13 -13.25
C HIS A 107 4.44 5.49 -12.13
N GLN A 108 4.46 6.16 -10.99
CA GLN A 108 5.20 5.74 -9.80
C GLN A 108 4.31 5.74 -8.57
N ALA A 109 4.61 4.84 -7.64
CA ALA A 109 4.02 4.79 -6.32
C ALA A 109 5.08 5.04 -5.23
N ILE A 110 4.62 5.58 -4.10
CA ILE A 110 5.36 5.56 -2.84
C ILE A 110 4.84 4.37 -2.05
N ASN A 111 5.70 3.38 -1.84
CA ASN A 111 5.43 2.26 -0.96
C ASN A 111 6.01 2.52 0.42
N VAL A 112 5.23 2.23 1.45
CA VAL A 112 5.59 2.39 2.86
C VAL A 112 5.33 1.09 3.60
N TRP A 113 6.35 0.58 4.29
CA TRP A 113 6.25 -0.60 5.15
C TRP A 113 6.53 -0.24 6.61
N GLU A 114 5.66 -0.71 7.50
CA GLU A 114 5.83 -0.68 8.95
C GLU A 114 5.75 -2.09 9.52
N LYS A 115 6.72 -2.46 10.34
CA LYS A 115 6.66 -3.70 11.12
C LYS A 115 5.61 -3.59 12.24
N ILE A 116 4.75 -4.59 12.34
CA ILE A 116 3.73 -4.76 13.38
C ILE A 116 4.26 -5.64 14.51
#